data_AF-A0A1V4ZND5-F1
#
_entry.id   AF-A0A1V4ZND5-F1
#
_cell.length_a   1.000
_cell.length_b   1.000
_cell.length_c   1.000
_cell.angle_alpha   90.00
_cell.angle_beta   90.00
_cell.angle_gamma   90.00
#
_symmetry.space_group_name_H-M   'P 1'
#
loop_
_entity.id
_entity.type
_entity.pdbx_description
1 polymer ?
#
loop_
_entity_poly.entity_id
_entity_poly.type
_entity_poly.pdbx_seq_one_letter_code
_entity_poly.pdbx_strand_id
1 'polypeptide(L)' 'MPSPGEIRPIRIGNELNTCPACGYRRGFHISFVTVTPGSGGTPYRSTREVHRIILICPECGARFDPGWNETVHE' A
#
# COMPACT_ATOMS: atom_id res chain seq x y z
N MET A 1 -1.86 -8.72 18.29
CA MET A 1 -1.90 -7.31 17.83
C MET A 1 -0.96 -7.22 16.64
N PRO A 2 -1.40 -6.84 15.43
CA PRO A 2 -0.50 -6.70 14.29
C PRO A 2 0.53 -5.60 14.58
N SER A 3 1.80 -5.90 14.32
CA SER A 3 2.95 -5.04 14.52
C SER A 3 2.79 -3.72 13.74
N PRO A 4 3.10 -2.56 14.35
CA PRO A 4 3.06 -1.28 13.63
C PRO A 4 4.21 -1.24 12.60
N GLY A 5 3.96 -1.70 11.38
CA GLY A 5 5.00 -1.69 10.34
C GLY A 5 4.78 -2.65 9.19
N GLU A 6 4.08 -3.77 9.41
CA GLU A 6 3.96 -4.80 8.38
C GLU A 6 2.93 -4.39 7.32
N ILE A 7 3.39 -4.21 6.09
CA ILE A 7 2.55 -3.95 4.93
C ILE A 7 2.28 -5.30 4.26
N ARG A 8 1.02 -5.74 4.25
CA ARG A 8 0.63 -7.04 3.70
C ARG A 8 0.13 -6.90 2.26
N PRO A 9 0.52 -7.78 1.32
CA PRO A 9 -0.04 -7.73 -0.02
C PRO A 9 -1.55 -8.00 0.00
N ILE A 10 -2.31 -7.27 -0.80
CA ILE A 10 -3.75 -7.50 -1.00
C ILE A 10 -4.07 -7.53 -2.49
N ARG A 11 -4.97 -8.44 -2.89
CA ARG A 11 -5.50 -8.47 -4.26
C ARG A 11 -6.85 -7.78 -4.29
N ILE A 12 -7.01 -6.86 -5.23
CA ILE A 12 -8.28 -6.19 -5.48
C ILE A 12 -9.07 -7.08 -6.46
N GLY A 13 -10.25 -7.53 -6.03
CA GLY A 13 -11.22 -8.20 -6.90
C GLY A 13 -12.07 -7.17 -7.63
N ASN A 14 -13.40 -7.32 -7.57
CA ASN A 14 -14.33 -6.33 -8.12
C ASN A 14 -14.38 -5.04 -7.29
N GLU A 15 -14.27 -5.16 -5.97
CA GLU A 15 -14.31 -4.04 -5.03
C GLU A 15 -13.44 -4.38 -3.80
N LEU A 16 -12.76 -3.38 -3.25
CA LEU A 16 -12.04 -3.49 -1.98
C LEU A 16 -12.49 -2.38 -1.02
N ASN A 17 -13.54 -2.67 -0.25
CA ASN A 17 -14.09 -1.78 0.78
C ASN A 17 -14.03 -2.37 2.19
N THR A 18 -13.69 -3.65 2.32
CA THR A 18 -13.71 -4.39 3.59
C THR A 18 -12.29 -4.76 4.04
N CYS A 19 -11.94 -4.41 5.29
CA CYS A 19 -10.69 -4.74 5.92
C CYS A 19 -10.63 -6.24 6.26
N PRO A 20 -9.66 -7.01 5.72
CA PRO A 20 -9.54 -8.44 6.03
C PRO A 20 -8.97 -8.71 7.43
N ALA A 21 -8.50 -7.69 8.15
CA ALA A 21 -7.97 -7.85 9.50
C ALA A 21 -9.03 -7.66 10.60
N CYS A 22 -9.95 -6.72 10.44
CA CYS A 22 -10.97 -6.42 11.46
C CYS A 22 -12.43 -6.43 10.95
N GLY A 23 -12.65 -6.51 9.64
CA GLY A 23 -14.00 -6.54 9.05
C GLY A 23 -14.62 -5.15 8.78
N TYR A 24 -13.91 -4.05 9.02
CA TYR A 24 -14.38 -2.69 8.71
C TYR A 24 -14.76 -2.53 7.23
N ARG A 25 -15.93 -1.98 6.88
CA ARG A 25 -16.51 -2.02 5.51
C ARG A 25 -16.64 -0.67 4.79
N ARG A 26 -16.10 0.42 5.34
CA ARG A 26 -16.27 1.77 4.76
C ARG A 26 -15.04 2.26 3.98
N GLY A 27 -14.25 1.33 3.45
CA GLY A 27 -13.05 1.65 2.68
C GLY A 27 -11.80 1.89 3.55
N PHE A 28 -10.77 2.45 2.92
CA PHE A 28 -9.43 2.60 3.48
C PHE A 28 -8.92 4.02 3.29
N HIS A 29 -8.03 4.48 4.18
CA HIS A 29 -7.19 5.64 3.91
C HIS A 29 -6.09 5.27 2.92
N ILE A 30 -5.74 6.20 2.03
CA ILE A 30 -4.69 6.04 1.03
C ILE A 30 -3.45 6.81 1.51
N SER A 31 -2.28 6.17 1.43
CA SER A 31 -1.00 6.79 1.78
C SER A 31 0.05 6.48 0.72
N PHE A 32 0.93 7.45 0.45
CA PHE A 32 2.01 7.35 -0.51
C PHE A 32 3.32 7.13 0.22
N VAL A 33 4.04 6.07 -0.16
CA VAL A 33 5.34 5.69 0.42
C VAL A 33 6.39 5.76 -0.68
N THR A 34 7.35 6.65 -0.53
CA THR A 34 8.48 6.75 -1.48
C THR A 34 9.33 5.48 -1.44
N VAL A 35 9.54 4.86 -2.60
CA VAL A 35 10.42 3.71 -2.77
C VAL A 35 11.69 4.19 -3.46
N THR A 36 12.77 4.32 -2.69
CA THR A 36 14.08 4.65 -3.26
C THR A 36 14.68 3.41 -3.94
N PRO A 37 15.18 3.51 -5.18
CA PRO A 37 15.88 2.39 -5.83
C PRO A 37 17.12 2.01 -5.00
N GLY A 38 17.10 0.82 -4.40
CA GLY A 38 18.21 0.28 -3.60
C GLY A 38 17.82 -0.40 -2.28
N SER A 39 16.63 -0.10 -1.72
CA SER A 39 16.25 -0.61 -0.38
C SER A 39 15.33 -1.84 -0.36
N GLY A 40 15.06 -2.47 -1.51
CA GLY A 40 14.26 -3.69 -1.53
C GLY A 40 13.66 -4.05 -2.88
N GLY A 41 14.44 -4.79 -3.69
CA GLY A 41 13.92 -5.79 -4.63
C GLY A 41 12.98 -5.36 -5.78
N THR A 42 12.79 -4.07 -6.06
CA THR A 42 11.98 -3.66 -7.22
C THR A 42 12.86 -3.50 -8.47
N PRO A 43 12.50 -4.10 -9.62
CA PRO A 43 13.29 -4.08 -10.85
C PRO A 43 13.04 -2.80 -11.67
N TYR A 44 12.77 -1.67 -11.01
CA TYR A 44 12.43 -0.44 -11.72
C TYR A 44 13.71 0.27 -12.18
N ARG A 45 14.05 0.09 -13.47
CA ARG A 45 15.17 0.76 -14.16
C ARG A 45 14.87 2.22 -14.51
N SER A 46 14.28 2.97 -13.59
CA SER A 46 14.00 4.39 -13.81
C SER A 46 14.59 5.20 -12.67
N THR A 47 15.28 6.28 -13.01
CA THR A 47 15.87 7.25 -12.07
C THR A 47 14.84 8.18 -11.45
N ARG A 48 13.55 8.01 -11.78
CA ARG A 48 12.44 8.79 -11.22
C ARG A 48 12.00 8.24 -9.88
N GLU A 49 11.60 9.13 -8.98
CA GLU A 49 10.96 8.76 -7.72
C GLU A 49 9.68 7.97 -7.99
N VAL A 50 9.58 6.80 -7.38
CA VAL A 50 8.40 5.95 -7.45
C VAL A 50 7.73 5.99 -6.08
N HIS A 51 6.45 6.33 -6.04
CA HIS A 51 5.65 6.21 -4.83
C HIS A 51 4.82 4.94 -4.89
N ARG A 52 5.01 4.07 -3.89
CA ARG A 52 4.10 2.96 -3.62
C ARG A 52 2.87 3.49 -2.89
N ILE A 53 1.70 3.12 -3.37
CA ILE A 53 0.45 3.48 -2.73
C ILE A 53 0.02 2.32 -1.84
N ILE A 54 -0.25 2.61 -0.57
CA ILE A 54 -0.75 1.63 0.41
C ILE A 54 -2.12 2.03 0.94
N LEU A 55 -2.90 1.02 1.33
CA LEU A 55 -4.22 1.15 1.93
C LEU A 55 -4.11 0.93 3.44
N ILE A 56 -4.69 1.82 4.23
CA ILE A 56 -4.64 1.78 5.69
C ILE A 56 -6.06 1.69 6.23
N CYS A 57 -6.34 0.67 7.03
CA CYS A 57 -7.64 0.55 7.69
C CYS A 57 -7.77 1.63 8.77
N PRO A 58 -8.81 2.47 8.76
CA PRO A 58 -9.00 3.53 9.75
C PRO A 58 -9.29 2.99 11.16
N GLU A 59 -9.82 1.77 11.27
CA GLU A 59 -10.24 1.19 12.53
C GLU A 59 -9.11 0.47 13.27
N CYS A 60 -8.39 -0.41 12.58
CA CYS A 60 -7.34 -1.23 13.20
C CYS A 60 -5.91 -0.83 12.79
N GLY A 61 -5.74 0.13 11.87
CA GLY A 61 -4.43 0.57 11.38
C GLY A 61 -3.71 -0.43 10.49
N ALA A 62 -4.34 -1.57 10.14
CA ALA A 62 -3.74 -2.56 9.24
C ALA A 62 -3.39 -1.95 7.88
N ARG A 63 -2.19 -2.26 7.38
CA ARG A 63 -1.63 -1.71 6.15
C ARG A 63 -1.59 -2.77 5.07
N PHE A 64 -2.06 -2.42 3.88
CA PHE A 64 -2.13 -3.31 2.73
C PHE A 64 -1.48 -2.69 1.50
N ASP A 65 -0.76 -3.51 0.73
CA ASP A 65 -0.13 -3.14 -0.53
C ASP A 65 -0.90 -3.78 -1.69
N PRO A 66 -1.69 -3.00 -2.47
CA PRO A 66 -2.33 -3.49 -3.68
C PRO A 66 -1.37 -3.63 -4.87
N GLY A 67 -0.09 -3.30 -4.70
CA GLY A 67 0.91 -3.30 -5.78
C GLY A 67 0.84 -2.07 -6.68
N TRP A 68 0.17 -1.01 -6.23
CA TRP A 68 0.04 0.24 -6.96
C TRP A 68 1.29 1.08 -6.80
N ASN A 69 1.86 1.50 -7.92
CA ASN A 69 3.03 2.37 -7.95
C ASN A 69 2.74 3.50 -8.93
N GLU A 70 2.96 4.73 -8.49
CA GLU A 70 2.88 5.91 -9.34
C GLU A 70 4.29 6.46 -9.59
N THR A 71 4.53 6.85 -10.84
CA THR A 71 5.75 7.55 -11.23
C THR A 71 5.47 9.04 -11.14
N VAL A 72 6.34 9.79 -10.47
CA VAL A 72 6.20 11.25 -10.45
C VAL A 72 6.52 11.79 -11.85
N HIS A 73 5.57 12.51 -12.43
CA HIS A 73 5.74 13.28 -13.66
C HIS A 73 5.80 14.76 -13.27
N GLU A 74 6.99 15.34 -13.35
CA GLU A 74 7.24 16.78 -13.17
C GLU A 74 6.98 17.58 -14.45
#